data_AF-A0A656GDQ1-F1
#
_entry.id   AF-A0A656GDQ1-F1
#
_cell.length_a   1.000
_cell.length_b   1.000
_cell.length_c   1.000
_cell.angle_alpha   90.00
_cell.angle_beta   90.00
_cell.angle_gamma   90.00
#
_symmetry.space_group_name_H-M   'P 1'
#
loop_
_entity.id
_entity.type
_entity.pdbx_description
1 polymer ?
#
loop_
_entity_poly.entity_id
_entity_poly.type
_entity_poly.pdbx_seq_one_letter_code
_entity_poly.pdbx_strand_id
1 'polypeptide(L)'
;MVGTLFRDLLQPLWETFNRITGISRRILWENTAVRVYSLYDKRMEKVEDPAIRQRYEADFDWLLNQADPALFGLNYNPLKHFRRPPVLLEAEGKSIRFRRTCCFYYDASNPVEYCSTCPLLRPKKCR
;
A
#
# COMPACT_ATOMS: atom_id res chain seq x y z
N MET A 1 -4.21 18.85 -5.67
CA MET A 1 -3.06 18.18 -5.03
C MET A 1 -3.13 16.66 -5.14
N VAL A 2 -4.18 15.98 -4.64
CA VAL A 2 -4.30 14.52 -4.72
C VAL A 2 -4.35 14.01 -6.17
N GLY A 3 -5.23 14.58 -6.99
CA GLY A 3 -5.33 14.23 -8.42
C GLY A 3 -4.02 14.45 -9.19
N THR A 4 -3.33 15.55 -8.90
CA THR A 4 -2.02 15.88 -9.50
C THR A 4 -0.97 14.81 -9.23
N LEU A 5 -0.91 14.29 -7.99
CA LEU A 5 0.02 13.23 -7.64
C LEU A 5 -0.39 11.89 -8.25
N PHE A 6 -1.64 11.46 -8.05
CA PHE A 6 -2.02 10.09 -8.41
C PHE A 6 -2.41 9.96 -9.88
N ARG A 7 -3.42 10.69 -10.34
CA ARG A 7 -3.91 10.63 -11.72
C ARG A 7 -2.92 11.27 -12.69
N ASP A 8 -2.41 12.45 -12.40
CA ASP A 8 -1.68 13.22 -13.42
C ASP A 8 -0.18 12.84 -13.49
N LEU A 9 0.38 12.27 -12.41
CA LEU A 9 1.79 11.85 -12.34
C LEU A 9 1.97 10.33 -12.25
N LEU A 10 1.45 9.68 -11.19
CA LEU A 10 1.75 8.27 -10.93
C LEU A 10 1.07 7.33 -11.92
N GLN A 11 -0.19 7.57 -12.29
CA GLN A 11 -0.92 6.70 -13.22
C GLN A 11 -0.23 6.62 -14.60
N PRO A 12 0.18 7.71 -15.27
CA PRO A 12 0.91 7.65 -16.53
C PRO A 12 2.27 6.97 -16.41
N LEU A 13 2.95 7.14 -15.26
CA LEU A 13 4.21 6.43 -14.97
C LEU A 13 3.97 4.92 -14.84
N TRP A 14 2.90 4.50 -14.17
CA TRP A 14 2.56 3.07 -14.07
C TRP A 14 2.18 2.44 -15.41
N GLU A 15 1.47 3.17 -16.27
CA GLU A 15 1.21 2.72 -17.64
C GLU A 15 2.52 2.58 -18.43
N THR A 16 3.45 3.52 -18.28
CA THR A 16 4.75 3.48 -18.94
C THR A 16 5.62 2.34 -18.45
N PHE A 17 5.71 2.13 -17.13
CA PHE A 17 6.48 1.03 -16.56
C PHE A 17 5.88 -0.32 -16.92
N ASN A 18 4.56 -0.45 -16.92
CA ASN A 18 3.92 -1.68 -17.37
C ASN A 18 4.27 -2.00 -18.83
N ARG A 19 4.21 -1.00 -19.72
CA ARG A 19 4.54 -1.16 -21.14
C ARG A 19 6.02 -1.54 -21.37
N ILE A 20 6.94 -0.93 -20.64
CA ILE A 20 8.39 -1.12 -20.85
C ILE A 20 8.91 -2.39 -20.16
N THR A 21 8.42 -2.70 -18.96
CA THR A 21 8.99 -3.76 -18.11
C THR A 21 8.13 -5.02 -18.01
N GLY A 22 6.86 -4.94 -18.41
CA GLY A 22 5.87 -5.99 -18.19
C GLY A 22 5.36 -6.10 -16.75
N ILE A 23 5.89 -5.34 -15.79
CA ILE A 23 5.40 -5.35 -14.40
C ILE A 23 3.94 -4.93 -14.37
N SER A 24 3.08 -5.78 -13.79
CA SER A 24 1.64 -5.52 -13.71
C SER A 24 1.32 -4.20 -13.01
N ARG A 25 0.39 -3.42 -13.58
CA ARG A 25 -0.18 -2.22 -12.95
C ARG A 25 -0.70 -2.50 -11.53
N ARG A 26 -1.22 -3.71 -11.29
CA ARG A 26 -1.67 -4.14 -9.96
C ARG A 26 -0.53 -4.11 -8.93
N ILE A 27 0.65 -4.58 -9.31
CA ILE A 27 1.86 -4.58 -8.47
C ILE A 27 2.30 -3.14 -8.20
N LEU A 28 2.32 -2.30 -9.22
CA LEU A 28 2.75 -0.89 -9.11
C LEU A 28 1.81 -0.09 -8.19
N TRP A 29 0.50 -0.24 -8.37
CA TRP A 29 -0.48 0.39 -7.50
C TRP A 29 -0.44 -0.13 -6.06
N GLU A 30 -0.23 -1.43 -5.86
CA GLU A 30 -0.07 -1.96 -4.50
C GLU A 30 1.22 -1.47 -3.83
N ASN A 31 2.34 -1.37 -4.57
CA ASN A 31 3.57 -0.76 -4.04
C ASN A 31 3.32 0.67 -3.60
N THR A 32 2.63 1.46 -4.42
CA THR A 32 2.21 2.83 -4.08
C THR A 32 1.39 2.84 -2.80
N ALA A 33 0.37 1.98 -2.73
CA ALA A 33 -0.54 1.94 -1.60
C ALA A 33 0.16 1.56 -0.29
N VAL A 34 1.04 0.56 -0.32
CA VAL A 34 1.86 0.16 0.84
C VAL A 34 2.76 1.31 1.32
N ARG A 35 3.30 2.12 0.42
CA ARG A 35 4.09 3.30 0.79
C ARG A 35 3.23 4.39 1.43
N VAL A 36 2.02 4.62 0.93
CA VAL A 36 1.07 5.55 1.56
C VAL A 36 0.72 5.09 2.98
N TYR A 37 0.39 3.81 3.17
CA TYR A 37 0.08 3.29 4.52
C TYR A 37 1.25 3.49 5.46
N SER A 38 2.47 3.09 5.05
CA SER A 38 3.65 3.23 5.90
C SER A 38 3.97 4.68 6.24
N LEU A 39 3.66 5.63 5.35
CA LEU A 39 3.84 7.06 5.61
C LEU A 39 2.86 7.54 6.68
N TYR A 40 1.58 7.18 6.59
CA TYR A 40 0.59 7.55 7.60
C TYR A 40 0.87 6.85 8.94
N ASP A 41 1.07 5.52 8.94
CA ASP A 41 1.34 4.75 10.15
C ASP A 41 2.57 5.33 10.90
N LYS A 42 3.70 5.53 10.21
CA LYS A 42 4.93 6.08 10.83
C LYS A 42 4.85 7.55 11.22
N ARG A 43 4.09 8.37 10.49
CA ARG A 43 3.93 9.79 10.85
C ARG A 43 3.03 9.92 12.07
N MET A 44 1.93 9.17 12.11
CA MET A 44 0.98 9.20 13.24
C MET A 44 1.62 8.73 14.54
N GLU A 45 2.52 7.74 14.50
CA GLU A 45 3.29 7.30 15.68
C GLU A 45 4.11 8.41 16.34
N LYS A 46 4.52 9.44 15.59
CA LYS A 46 5.40 10.51 16.06
C LYS A 46 4.68 11.82 16.42
N VAL A 47 3.37 11.88 16.21
CA VAL A 47 2.58 13.08 16.54
C VAL A 47 2.12 12.97 17.98
N GLU A 48 2.58 13.88 18.84
CA GLU A 48 2.13 13.97 20.23
C GLU A 48 0.85 14.82 20.37
N ASP A 49 0.71 15.86 19.54
CA ASP A 49 -0.45 16.76 19.54
C ASP A 49 -1.73 16.04 19.10
N PRO A 50 -2.75 15.93 19.97
CA PRO A 50 -4.01 15.26 19.66
C PRO A 50 -4.76 15.86 18.45
N ALA A 51 -4.71 17.18 18.25
CA ALA A 51 -5.40 17.85 17.15
C ALA A 51 -4.74 17.52 15.81
N ILE A 52 -3.40 17.46 15.78
CA ILE A 52 -2.66 17.05 14.58
C ILE A 52 -2.92 15.56 14.29
N ARG A 53 -2.96 14.72 15.32
CA ARG A 53 -3.27 13.29 15.17
C ARG A 53 -4.65 13.08 14.56
N GLN A 54 -5.67 13.76 15.08
CA GLN A 54 -7.04 13.69 14.58
C GLN A 54 -7.13 14.12 13.10
N ARG A 55 -6.39 15.17 12.71
CA ARG A 55 -6.33 15.61 11.31
C ARG A 55 -5.73 14.55 10.40
N TYR A 56 -4.62 13.92 10.80
CA TYR A 56 -4.01 12.85 10.01
C TYR A 56 -4.90 11.61 9.89
N GLU A 57 -5.63 11.26 10.95
CA GLU A 57 -6.63 10.20 10.92
C GLU A 57 -7.76 10.52 9.93
N ALA A 58 -8.28 11.74 9.98
CA ALA A 58 -9.33 12.20 9.07
C ALA A 58 -8.85 12.25 7.61
N ASP A 59 -7.64 12.77 7.36
CA ASP A 59 -7.03 12.83 6.02
C ASP A 59 -6.84 11.41 5.45
N PHE A 60 -6.39 10.48 6.29
CA PHE A 60 -6.17 9.09 5.87
C PHE A 60 -7.48 8.36 5.61
N ASP A 61 -8.47 8.53 6.48
CA ASP A 61 -9.81 7.97 6.27
C ASP A 61 -10.42 8.51 4.98
N TRP A 62 -10.36 9.82 4.76
CA TRP A 62 -10.85 10.44 3.53
C TRP A 62 -10.17 9.82 2.30
N LEU A 63 -8.84 9.71 2.33
CA LEU A 63 -8.06 9.15 1.22
C LEU A 63 -8.41 7.68 0.92
N LEU A 64 -8.73 6.90 1.95
CA LEU A 64 -9.07 5.49 1.80
C LEU A 64 -10.54 5.27 1.44
N ASN A 65 -11.45 6.03 2.03
CA ASN A 65 -12.88 5.68 2.06
C ASN A 65 -13.77 6.64 1.30
N GLN A 66 -13.37 7.89 1.14
CA GLN A 66 -14.21 8.96 0.60
C GLN A 66 -13.67 9.53 -0.73
N ALA A 67 -12.37 9.43 -0.97
CA ALA A 67 -11.73 9.92 -2.19
C ALA A 67 -12.29 9.23 -3.44
N ASP A 68 -12.76 10.05 -4.38
CA ASP A 68 -13.29 9.61 -5.67
C ASP A 68 -12.20 8.84 -6.46
N PRO A 69 -12.51 7.65 -7.01
CA PRO A 69 -11.61 6.90 -7.89
C PRO A 69 -10.94 7.72 -9.01
N ALA A 70 -11.62 8.73 -9.56
CA ALA A 70 -11.11 9.61 -10.60
C ALA A 70 -9.88 10.43 -10.15
N LEU A 71 -9.68 10.61 -8.84
CA LEU A 71 -8.44 11.21 -8.30
C LEU A 71 -7.21 10.33 -8.54
N PHE A 72 -7.39 9.02 -8.77
CA PHE A 72 -6.33 8.07 -9.05
C PHE A 72 -6.20 7.74 -10.55
N GLY A 73 -7.08 8.30 -11.40
CA GLY A 73 -7.15 7.94 -12.82
C GLY A 73 -7.66 6.52 -13.04
N LEU A 74 -8.44 5.98 -12.10
CA LEU A 74 -8.99 4.63 -12.13
C LEU A 74 -10.49 4.64 -11.86
N ASN A 75 -11.15 3.52 -12.11
CA ASN A 75 -12.55 3.29 -11.74
C ASN A 75 -12.73 2.68 -10.33
N TYR A 76 -11.63 2.52 -9.58
CA TYR A 76 -11.63 2.12 -8.17
C TYR A 76 -10.55 2.87 -7.39
N ASN A 77 -10.73 3.01 -6.07
CA ASN A 77 -9.68 3.55 -5.20
C ASN A 77 -8.62 2.46 -4.93
N PRO A 78 -7.38 2.60 -5.45
CA PRO A 78 -6.34 1.58 -5.29
C PRO A 78 -5.86 1.46 -3.85
N LEU A 79 -5.86 2.57 -3.09
CA LEU A 79 -5.48 2.58 -1.68
C LEU A 79 -6.50 1.83 -0.83
N LYS A 80 -7.79 1.91 -1.15
CA LYS A 80 -8.81 1.07 -0.52
C LYS A 80 -8.67 -0.40 -0.92
N HIS A 81 -8.53 -0.65 -2.22
CA HIS A 81 -8.56 -2.00 -2.79
C HIS A 81 -7.47 -2.92 -2.21
N PHE A 82 -6.26 -2.40 -2.03
CA PHE A 82 -5.12 -3.19 -1.53
C PHE A 82 -5.04 -3.27 0.00
N ARG A 83 -5.81 -2.46 0.75
CA ARG A 83 -5.77 -2.47 2.22
C ARG A 83 -6.55 -3.66 2.80
N ARG A 84 -5.90 -4.82 2.89
CA ARG A 84 -6.48 -6.01 3.54
C ARG A 84 -6.51 -5.88 5.07
N PRO A 85 -7.42 -6.59 5.77
CA PRO A 85 -7.29 -6.79 7.20
C PRO A 85 -5.95 -7.47 7.53
N PRO A 86 -5.32 -7.14 8.67
CA PRO A 86 -4.13 -7.83 9.12
C PRO A 86 -4.46 -9.28 9.51
N VAL A 87 -3.45 -10.14 9.44
CA VAL A 87 -3.51 -11.54 9.90
C VAL A 87 -2.70 -11.62 11.19
N LEU A 88 -3.31 -12.18 12.23
CA LEU A 88 -2.63 -12.48 13.48
C LEU A 88 -1.78 -13.75 13.29
N LEU A 89 -0.50 -13.64 13.58
CA LEU A 89 0.45 -14.75 13.63
C LEU A 89 0.68 -15.08 15.10
N GLU A 90 -0.15 -15.97 15.64
CA GLU A 90 -0.16 -16.29 17.08
C GLU A 90 1.21 -16.74 17.59
N ALA A 91 1.91 -17.58 16.84
CA ALA A 91 3.24 -18.07 17.18
C ALA A 91 4.30 -16.96 17.31
N GLU A 92 4.10 -15.81 16.67
CA GLU A 92 5.03 -14.68 16.68
C GLU A 92 4.52 -13.48 17.48
N GLY A 93 3.26 -13.51 17.95
CA GLY A 93 2.62 -12.36 18.58
C GLY A 93 2.49 -11.13 17.66
N LYS A 94 2.52 -11.33 16.33
CA LYS A 94 2.54 -10.24 15.34
C LYS A 94 1.23 -10.14 14.57
N SER A 95 0.82 -8.91 14.25
CA SER A 95 -0.31 -8.62 13.38
C SER A 95 0.20 -8.04 12.05
N ILE A 96 0.18 -8.83 10.98
CA ILE A 96 0.78 -8.47 9.69
C ILE A 96 -0.29 -8.27 8.61
N ARG A 97 -0.28 -7.10 7.98
CA ARG A 97 -1.07 -6.84 6.78
C ARG A 97 -0.33 -7.30 5.53
N PHE A 98 -0.53 -8.56 5.18
CA PHE A 98 0.06 -9.12 3.96
C PHE A 98 -0.47 -8.46 2.69
N ARG A 99 0.45 -8.18 1.76
CA ARG A 99 0.13 -7.67 0.42
C ARG A 99 -0.70 -8.69 -0.37
N ARG A 100 -1.32 -8.25 -1.46
CA ARG A 100 -2.03 -9.10 -2.43
C ARG A 100 -1.08 -9.60 -3.52
N THR A 101 -0.07 -8.81 -3.87
CA THR A 101 0.93 -9.14 -4.91
C THR A 101 2.34 -9.10 -4.35
N CYS A 102 3.23 -9.93 -4.92
CA CYS A 102 4.66 -9.85 -4.64
C CYS A 102 5.24 -8.58 -5.27
N CYS A 103 6.23 -7.98 -4.63
CA CYS A 103 6.93 -6.80 -5.14
C CYS A 103 8.32 -7.09 -5.72
N PHE A 104 8.71 -8.36 -5.80
CA PHE A 104 10.02 -8.80 -6.28
C PHE A 104 11.22 -8.22 -5.52
N TYR A 105 11.04 -7.81 -4.26
CA TYR A 105 12.16 -7.33 -3.43
C TYR A 105 13.25 -8.40 -3.27
N TYR A 106 12.84 -9.68 -3.21
CA TYR A 106 13.75 -10.81 -3.08
C TYR A 106 14.68 -10.98 -4.29
N ASP A 107 14.27 -10.53 -5.48
CA ASP A 107 15.12 -10.54 -6.68
C ASP A 107 16.13 -9.38 -6.68
N ALA A 108 15.92 -8.36 -5.82
CA ALA A 108 16.74 -7.16 -5.73
C ALA A 108 17.61 -7.11 -4.46
N SER A 109 17.59 -8.15 -3.63
CA SER A 109 18.32 -8.24 -2.36
C SER A 109 19.41 -9.31 -2.41
N ASN A 110 20.58 -9.03 -1.81
CA ASN A 110 21.62 -10.02 -1.58
C ASN A 110 22.22 -9.84 -0.15
N PRO A 111 22.02 -10.79 0.79
CA PRO A 111 21.35 -12.08 0.63
C PRO A 111 19.85 -11.94 0.29
N VAL A 112 19.25 -13.03 -0.17
CA VAL A 112 17.83 -13.05 -0.56
C VAL A 112 16.95 -12.75 0.67
N GLU A 113 16.17 -11.68 0.59
CA GLU A 113 15.27 -11.21 1.63
C GLU A 113 13.87 -10.94 1.08
N TYR A 114 12.85 -11.18 1.90
CA TYR A 114 11.47 -10.84 1.55
C TYR A 114 11.04 -9.57 2.28
N CYS A 115 10.17 -8.78 1.66
CA CYS A 115 9.59 -7.63 2.34
C CYS A 115 8.74 -8.08 3.54
N SER A 116 8.65 -7.24 4.59
CA SER A 116 7.97 -7.57 5.85
C SER A 116 6.48 -7.92 5.75
N THR A 117 5.85 -7.60 4.61
CA THR A 117 4.43 -7.88 4.32
C THR A 117 4.25 -8.80 3.11
N CYS A 118 5.29 -9.58 2.77
CA CYS A 118 5.36 -10.39 1.56
C CYS A 118 4.24 -11.45 1.50
N PRO A 119 3.46 -11.52 0.40
CA PRO A 119 2.38 -12.50 0.29
C PRO A 119 2.88 -13.94 0.19
N LEU A 120 4.13 -14.16 -0.22
CA LEU A 120 4.75 -15.48 -0.31
C LEU A 120 5.00 -16.10 1.07
N LEU A 121 5.11 -15.26 2.10
CA LEU A 121 5.28 -15.68 3.49
C LEU A 121 3.95 -15.75 4.25
N ARG A 122 2.82 -15.45 3.60
CA ARG A 122 1.52 -15.49 4.25
C ARG A 122 1.16 -16.96 4.57
N PRO A 123 0.83 -17.30 5.83
CA PRO A 123 0.37 -18.65 6.15
C PRO A 123 -0.87 -19.02 5.33
N LYS A 124 -0.88 -20.24 4.79
CA LYS A 124 -2.09 -20.80 4.17
C LYS A 124 -3.11 -21.03 5.29
N LYS A 125 -4.39 -20.72 5.04
CA LYS A 125 -5.45 -21.17 5.94
C LYS A 125 -5.38 -22.70 5.99
N CYS A 126 -5.29 -23.29 7.18
CA CYS A 126 -5.62 -24.70 7.36
C CYS A 126 -7.04 -24.88 6.78
N ARG A 127 -7.18 -25.79 5.82
CA ARG A 127 -8.48 -26.15 5.25
C ARG A 127 -9.22 -27.04 6.22
#